data_AF-A0A7C3ASC8-F1
#
_entry.id   AF-A0A7C3ASC8-F1
#
_cell.length_a   1.000
_cell.length_b   1.000
_cell.length_c   1.000
_cell.angle_alpha   90.00
_cell.angle_beta   90.00
_cell.angle_gamma   90.00
#
_symmetry.space_group_name_H-M   'P 1'
#
loop_
_entity.id
_entity.type
_entity.pdbx_description
1 polymer ?
#
loop_
_entity_poly.entity_id
_entity_poly.type
_entity_poly.pdbx_seq_one_letter_code
_entity_poly.pdbx_strand_id
1 'polypeptide(L)' 'MGYFTILAAIPGFFLSSLITMLLWGVIAPKFGVEGIDYPMAMLITITLWLAVAPLAAAAGRRRI' A
#
# COMPACT_ATOMS: atom_id res chain seq x y z
N MET A 1 -2.37 7.90 21.56
CA MET A 1 -2.70 8.16 20.14
C MET A 1 -4.04 7.50 19.87
N GLY A 2 -5.10 8.31 19.80
CA GLY A 2 -6.49 7.85 19.93
C GLY A 2 -6.98 7.08 18.71
N TYR A 3 -7.93 6.17 18.95
CA TYR A 3 -8.70 5.36 17.99
C TYR A 3 -9.08 6.06 16.67
N PHE A 4 -9.32 7.38 16.68
CA PHE A 4 -9.60 8.19 15.49
C PHE A 4 -8.45 8.27 14.46
N THR A 5 -7.20 8.05 14.88
CA THR A 5 -6.05 7.97 13.96
C THR A 5 -6.12 6.74 13.04
N ILE A 6 -6.74 5.65 13.51
CA ILE A 6 -6.95 4.43 12.72
C ILE A 6 -8.03 4.68 11.66
N LEU A 7 -9.10 5.42 12.01
CA LEU A 7 -10.16 5.79 11.06
C LEU A 7 -9.64 6.72 9.94
N ALA A 8 -8.71 7.62 10.26
CA ALA A 8 -8.06 8.48 9.27
C ALA A 8 -7.13 7.71 8.30
N ALA A 9 -6.69 6.51 8.66
CA ALA A 9 -5.88 5.67 7.78
C ALA A 9 -6.70 5.01 6.65
N ILE A 10 -8.01 4.86 6.83
CA ILE A 10 -8.90 4.22 5.86
C ILE A 10 -8.96 5.01 4.53
N PRO A 11 -9.20 6.33 4.51
CA PRO A 11 -9.11 7.11 3.27
C PRO A 11 -7.73 7.02 2.60
N GLY A 12 -6.66 7.04 3.39
CA GLY A 12 -5.28 6.93 2.91
C GLY A 12 -5.01 5.59 2.23
N PHE A 13 -5.63 4.51 2.71
CA PHE A 13 -5.55 3.19 2.12
C PHE A 13 -6.15 3.15 0.70
N PHE A 14 -7.37 3.65 0.53
CA PHE A 14 -8.03 3.70 -0.79
C PHE A 14 -7.33 4.64 -1.78
N LEU A 15 -6.78 5.75 -1.30
CA LEU A 15 -5.98 6.64 -2.12
C LEU A 15 -4.68 5.95 -2.58
N SER A 16 -4.04 5.18 -1.70
CA SER A 16 -2.82 4.43 -2.03
C SER A 16 -3.07 3.35 -3.08
N SER A 17 -4.21 2.66 -3.02
CA SER A 17 -4.59 1.69 -4.06
C SER A 17 -4.91 2.35 -5.39
N LEU A 18 -5.54 3.52 -5.38
CA LEU A 18 -5.78 4.32 -6.59
C LEU A 18 -4.46 4.76 -7.24
N ILE A 19 -3.53 5.30 -6.45
CA ILE A 19 -2.19 5.69 -6.93
C ILE A 19 -1.43 4.48 -7.47
N THR A 20 -1.52 3.33 -6.81
CA THR A 20 -0.89 2.08 -7.26
C THR A 20 -1.42 1.67 -8.64
N MET A 21 -2.73 1.74 -8.86
CA MET A 21 -3.35 1.46 -10.16
C MET A 21 -2.84 2.42 -11.26
N LEU A 22 -2.82 3.72 -10.95
CA LEU A 22 -2.41 4.76 -11.91
C LEU A 22 -0.93 4.64 -12.29
N LEU A 23 -0.05 4.44 -11.31
CA LEU A 23 1.39 4.29 -11.54
C LEU A 23 1.73 2.95 -12.20
N TRP A 24 0.89 1.92 -12.03
CA TRP A 24 1.08 0.64 -12.69
C TRP A 24 1.04 0.74 -14.21
N GLY A 25 0.26 1.67 -14.79
CA GLY A 25 0.23 1.91 -16.24
C GLY A 25 1.59 2.28 -16.83
N VAL A 26 2.50 2.88 -16.04
CA VAL A 26 3.86 3.24 -16.46
C VAL A 26 4.86 2.10 -16.20
N ILE A 27 4.59 1.28 -15.20
CA ILE A 27 5.46 0.20 -14.73
C ILE A 27 5.23 -1.08 -15.53
N ALA A 28 3.96 -1.47 -15.73
CA ALA A 28 3.58 -2.75 -16.35
C ALA A 28 4.24 -3.01 -17.71
N PRO A 29 4.28 -2.03 -18.65
CA PRO A 29 4.91 -2.24 -19.96
C PRO A 29 6.42 -2.51 -19.86
N LYS A 30 7.09 -2.01 -18.82
CA LYS A 30 8.54 -2.21 -18.62
C LYS A 30 8.88 -3.60 -18.11
N PHE A 31 7.92 -4.26 -17.47
CA PHE A 31 8.07 -5.62 -16.94
C PHE A 31 7.42 -6.68 -17.83
N GLY A 32 6.80 -6.30 -18.96
CA GLY A 32 6.08 -7.22 -19.83
C GLY A 32 4.84 -7.83 -19.19
N VAL A 33 4.29 -7.17 -18.16
CA VAL A 33 3.09 -7.62 -17.44
C VAL A 33 1.88 -6.77 -17.84
N GLU A 34 0.69 -7.35 -17.72
CA GLU A 34 -0.55 -6.63 -18.01
C GLU A 34 -0.86 -5.56 -16.95
N GLY A 35 -1.74 -4.63 -17.32
CA GLY A 35 -2.31 -3.65 -16.39
C GLY A 35 -3.04 -4.32 -15.24
N ILE A 36 -3.18 -3.62 -14.12
CA ILE A 36 -3.99 -4.09 -12.97
C ILE A 36 -5.26 -3.26 -12.86
N ASP A 37 -6.37 -3.96 -12.63
CA ASP A 37 -7.63 -3.32 -12.28
C ASP A 37 -7.63 -2.84 -10.83
N TYR A 38 -8.58 -1.97 -10.49
CA TYR A 38 -8.70 -1.39 -9.16
C TYR A 38 -8.75 -2.42 -8.00
N PRO A 39 -9.49 -3.55 -8.09
CA PRO A 39 -9.46 -4.57 -7.04
C PRO A 39 -8.08 -5.21 -6.86
N MET A 40 -7.35 -5.42 -7.96
CA MET A 40 -6.00 -5.98 -7.92
C MET A 40 -5.01 -4.99 -7.30
N ALA A 41 -5.12 -3.70 -7.64
CA ALA A 41 -4.36 -2.64 -6.98
C ALA A 41 -4.69 -2.53 -5.48
N MET A 42 -5.95 -2.75 -5.11
CA MET A 42 -6.38 -2.80 -3.70
C MET A 42 -5.70 -3.96 -2.98
N LEU A 43 -5.73 -5.17 -3.54
CA LEU A 43 -5.06 -6.35 -2.96
C LEU A 43 -3.56 -6.13 -2.79
N ILE A 44 -2.87 -5.61 -3.81
CA ILE A 44 -1.43 -5.27 -3.74
C ILE A 44 -1.16 -4.31 -2.58
N THR A 45 -2.02 -3.30 -2.40
CA THR A 45 -1.88 -2.32 -1.33
C THR A 45 -2.08 -2.96 0.05
N ILE A 46 -3.06 -3.86 0.22
CA ILE A 46 -3.24 -4.64 1.47
C ILE A 46 -2.01 -5.48 1.74
N THR A 47 -1.53 -6.22 0.74
CA THR A 47 -0.38 -7.12 0.88
C THR A 47 0.88 -6.35 1.30
N LEU A 48 1.15 -5.19 0.67
CA LEU A 48 2.23 -4.30 1.06
C LEU A 48 2.08 -3.82 2.50
N TRP A 49 0.88 -3.38 2.89
CA TRP A 49 0.61 -2.93 4.26
C TRP A 49 0.89 -4.02 5.30
N LEU A 50 0.38 -5.23 5.06
CA LEU A 50 0.57 -6.38 5.95
C LEU A 50 2.02 -6.83 6.01
N ALA A 51 2.76 -6.78 4.90
CA ALA A 51 4.17 -7.13 4.85
C ALA A 51 5.07 -6.07 5.52
N VAL A 52 4.77 -4.79 5.29
CA VAL A 52 5.59 -3.67 5.78
C VAL A 52 5.32 -3.37 7.26
N ALA A 53 4.12 -3.59 7.79
CA ALA A 53 3.82 -3.28 9.19
C ALA A 53 4.75 -3.98 10.19
N PRO A 54 5.02 -5.30 10.11
CA PRO A 54 6.00 -5.97 10.96
C PRO A 54 7.44 -5.47 10.72
N LEU A 55 7.82 -5.20 9.47
CA LEU A 55 9.14 -4.69 9.10
C LEU A 55 9.39 -3.30 9.71
N ALA A 56 8.41 -2.40 9.62
CA ALA A 56 8.46 -1.07 10.22
C ALA A 56 8.50 -1.16 11.75
N ALA A 57 7.72 -2.05 12.36
CA ALA A 57 7.73 -2.29 13.80
C ALA A 57 9.09 -2.86 14.29
N ALA A 58 9.72 -3.74 13.51
CA ALA A 58 11.05 -4.25 13.80
C ALA A 58 12.13 -3.16 13.65
N ALA A 59 12.06 -2.34 12.59
CA ALA A 59 13.01 -1.25 12.34
C ALA A 59 12.91 -0.12 13.38
N GLY A 60 11.69 0.23 13.81
CA GLY A 60 11.45 1.24 14.85
C GLY A 60 12.03 0.86 16.22
N ARG A 61 12.14 -0.45 16.50
CA ARG A 61 12.74 -0.98 17.74
C ARG A 61 14.23 -0.69 17.89
N ARG A 62 14.90 -0.24 16.83
CA ARG A 62 16.34 0.07 16.82
C ARG A 62 16.64 1.54 17.18
N ARG A 63 15.63 2.35 17.47
CA ARG A 63 15.76 3.77 17.89
C ARG A 63 15.49 4.00 19.39
N ILE A 64 15.85 3.02 20.23
CA ILE A 64 15.87 3.16 21.69
C ILE A 64 17.31 2.97 22.17
#